data_AF-A0A2E9J5Q7-F1
#
_entry.id   AF-A0A2E9J5Q7-F1
#
_cell.length_a   1.000
_cell.length_b   1.000
_cell.length_c   1.000
_cell.angle_alpha   90.00
_cell.angle_beta   90.00
_cell.angle_gamma   90.00
#
_symmetry.space_group_name_H-M   'P 1'
#
loop_
_entity.id
_entity.type
_entity.pdbx_description
1 polymer ?
#
loop_
_entity_poly.entity_id
_entity_poly.type
_entity_poly.pdbx_seq_one_letter_code
_entity_poly.pdbx_strand_id
1 'polypeptide(L)'
;MKTYKTLNGECLCGQVSWQLSGPYEFFGMCQCSRCRKVTGAAFATNLFVKADQFKWLSGKDSVGEYVMEAPNTFGNAFCNNCGSRAPRFSPARGWMMAPLGSTMETPEIEPTLVCAEDHTDWFKRLEEIL
;
A
#
# COMPACT_ATOMS: atom_id res chain seq x y z
N MET A 1 11.26 -15.79 -21.09
CA MET A 1 11.30 -14.66 -20.12
C MET A 1 10.00 -14.68 -19.34
N LYS A 2 10.05 -14.55 -18.01
CA LYS A 2 8.81 -14.43 -17.22
C LYS A 2 8.20 -13.05 -17.52
N THR A 3 7.01 -13.02 -18.09
CA THR A 3 6.23 -11.80 -18.24
C THR A 3 5.50 -11.58 -16.93
N TYR A 4 5.73 -10.44 -16.29
CA TYR A 4 5.02 -10.09 -15.07
C TYR A 4 3.92 -9.11 -15.40
N LYS A 5 2.76 -9.29 -14.77
CA LYS A 5 1.65 -8.34 -14.88
C LYS A 5 2.11 -6.95 -14.45
N THR A 6 1.60 -5.91 -15.13
CA THR A 6 1.73 -4.51 -14.73
C THR A 6 0.41 -4.07 -14.11
N LEU A 7 0.45 -3.43 -12.94
CA LEU A 7 -0.72 -2.88 -12.26
C LEU A 7 -0.68 -1.36 -12.30
N ASN A 8 -1.81 -0.75 -12.57
CA ASN A 8 -1.98 0.69 -12.44
C ASN A 8 -2.79 0.98 -11.19
N GLY A 9 -2.53 2.12 -10.55
CA GLY A 9 -3.34 2.56 -9.44
C GLY A 9 -3.50 4.06 -9.44
N GLU A 10 -4.54 4.51 -8.75
CA GLU A 10 -4.86 5.92 -8.61
C GLU A 10 -5.47 6.23 -7.25
N CYS A 11 -5.33 7.49 -6.84
CA CYS A 11 -6.07 8.01 -5.70
C CYS A 11 -7.56 8.19 -6.04
N LEU A 12 -8.43 8.34 -5.03
CA LEU A 12 -9.88 8.47 -5.22
C LEU A 12 -10.29 9.59 -6.19
N CYS A 13 -9.57 10.70 -6.22
CA CYS A 13 -9.88 11.83 -7.11
C CYS A 13 -9.18 11.76 -8.49
N GLY A 14 -8.39 10.73 -8.76
CA GLY A 14 -7.64 10.55 -10.02
C GLY A 14 -6.43 11.49 -10.22
N GLN A 15 -6.22 12.49 -9.37
CA GLN A 15 -5.12 13.45 -9.52
C GLN A 15 -3.73 12.80 -9.46
N VAL A 16 -3.58 11.78 -8.61
CA VAL A 16 -2.36 10.99 -8.42
C VAL A 16 -2.58 9.61 -9.01
N SER A 17 -1.71 9.19 -9.93
CA SER A 17 -1.72 7.86 -10.51
C SER A 17 -0.30 7.31 -10.71
N TRP A 18 -0.19 5.99 -10.70
CA TRP A 18 1.08 5.29 -10.76
C TRP A 18 0.96 3.92 -11.43
N GLN A 19 2.12 3.36 -11.74
CA GLN A 19 2.29 2.05 -12.33
C GLN A 19 3.34 1.25 -11.56
N LEU A 20 3.07 -0.05 -11.42
CA LEU A 20 3.93 -1.06 -10.81
C LEU A 20 4.13 -2.18 -11.83
N SER A 21 5.37 -2.55 -12.10
CA SER A 21 5.69 -3.71 -12.94
C SER A 21 6.32 -4.80 -12.10
N GLY A 22 5.89 -6.05 -12.25
CA GLY A 22 6.55 -7.15 -11.55
C GLY A 22 7.99 -7.40 -12.04
N PRO A 23 8.75 -8.30 -11.38
CA PRO A 23 8.36 -9.11 -10.22
C PRO A 23 7.99 -8.28 -8.99
N TYR A 24 7.00 -8.76 -8.24
CA TYR A 24 6.62 -8.17 -6.96
C TYR A 24 7.46 -8.77 -5.84
N GLU A 25 8.02 -7.92 -4.98
CA GLU A 25 8.96 -8.33 -3.94
C GLU A 25 8.23 -8.79 -2.67
N PHE A 26 7.09 -8.16 -2.35
CA PHE A 26 6.33 -8.47 -1.14
C PHE A 26 4.87 -8.05 -1.26
N PHE A 27 3.97 -8.91 -0.78
CA PHE A 27 2.55 -8.59 -0.62
C PHE A 27 2.17 -8.75 0.85
N GLY A 28 1.81 -7.66 1.52
CA GLY A 28 1.48 -7.66 2.95
C GLY A 28 0.07 -7.16 3.25
N MET A 29 -0.64 -7.89 4.10
CA MET A 29 -1.89 -7.48 4.74
C MET A 29 -1.61 -7.21 6.22
N CYS A 30 -1.08 -6.02 6.50
CA CYS A 30 -0.67 -5.67 7.85
C CYS A 30 -1.83 -5.13 8.67
N GLN A 31 -1.97 -5.63 9.89
CA GLN A 31 -3.08 -5.31 10.78
C GLN A 31 -2.69 -4.53 12.01
N CYS A 32 -1.41 -4.16 12.18
CA CYS A 32 -0.97 -3.44 13.37
C CYS A 32 -1.77 -2.13 13.56
N SER A 33 -1.81 -1.64 14.80
CA SER A 33 -2.57 -0.43 15.15
C SER A 33 -2.22 0.79 14.27
N ARG A 34 -0.97 0.92 13.82
CA ARG A 34 -0.54 2.01 12.93
C ARG A 34 -1.15 1.88 11.52
N CYS A 35 -1.15 0.67 10.97
CA CYS A 35 -1.78 0.39 9.67
C CYS A 35 -3.28 0.66 9.72
N ARG A 36 -3.97 0.21 10.77
CA ARG A 36 -5.41 0.50 10.98
C ARG A 36 -5.70 1.99 11.11
N LYS A 37 -4.90 2.73 11.88
CA LYS A 37 -5.07 4.18 12.04
C LYS A 37 -4.92 4.94 10.72
N VAL A 38 -4.03 4.48 9.83
CA VAL A 38 -3.80 5.16 8.55
C VAL A 38 -4.86 4.80 7.51
N THR A 39 -5.36 3.56 7.49
CA THR A 39 -6.37 3.16 6.50
C THR A 39 -7.80 3.35 6.96
N GLY A 40 -8.04 3.45 8.27
CA GLY A 40 -9.38 3.35 8.85
C GLY A 40 -10.00 1.95 8.70
N ALA A 41 -9.23 0.95 8.27
CA ALA A 41 -9.70 -0.39 7.94
C ALA A 41 -9.01 -1.47 8.80
N ALA A 42 -9.51 -2.71 8.73
CA ALA A 42 -8.95 -3.85 9.48
C ALA A 42 -7.49 -4.14 9.11
N PHE A 43 -7.14 -3.92 7.85
CA PHE A 43 -5.81 -4.16 7.31
C PHE A 43 -5.38 -3.01 6.38
N ALA A 44 -4.06 -2.82 6.28
CA ALA A 44 -3.43 -2.12 5.18
C ALA A 44 -2.84 -3.16 4.21
N THR A 45 -3.45 -3.23 3.03
CA THR A 45 -3.05 -4.12 1.94
C THR A 45 -2.04 -3.40 1.06
N ASN A 46 -0.78 -3.83 1.10
CA ASN A 46 0.32 -3.15 0.43
C ASN A 46 1.12 -4.12 -0.43
N LEU A 47 1.51 -3.66 -1.61
CA LEU A 47 2.39 -4.35 -2.54
C LEU A 47 3.72 -3.60 -2.62
N PHE A 48 4.83 -4.34 -2.72
CA PHE A 48 6.16 -3.77 -2.80
C PHE A 48 6.85 -4.23 -4.07
N VAL A 49 7.56 -3.30 -4.71
CA VAL A 49 8.43 -3.52 -5.87
C VAL A 49 9.75 -2.79 -5.64
N LYS A 50 10.78 -3.11 -6.42
CA LYS A 50 11.99 -2.28 -6.47
C LYS A 50 11.69 -0.90 -7.04
N ALA A 51 12.54 0.07 -6.71
CA ALA A 51 12.31 1.46 -7.12
C ALA A 51 12.29 1.66 -8.64
N ASP A 52 13.05 0.87 -9.40
CA ASP A 52 13.11 0.89 -10.87
C ASP A 52 11.88 0.28 -11.55
N GLN A 53 11.05 -0.46 -10.80
CA GLN A 53 9.81 -1.08 -11.26
C GLN A 53 8.57 -0.23 -10.99
N PHE A 54 8.75 0.95 -10.42
CA PHE A 54 7.70 1.88 -10.08
C PHE A 54 7.78 3.12 -10.96
N LYS A 55 6.63 3.62 -11.39
CA LYS A 55 6.54 4.87 -12.14
C LYS A 55 5.34 5.70 -11.70
N TRP A 56 5.57 6.98 -11.41
CA TRP A 56 4.48 7.95 -11.34
C TRP A 56 3.97 8.24 -12.75
N LEU A 57 2.65 8.18 -12.93
CA LEU A 57 2.00 8.54 -14.18
C LEU A 57 1.47 9.98 -14.13
N SER A 58 0.95 10.40 -12.97
CA SER A 58 0.51 11.78 -12.71
C SER A 58 0.57 12.14 -11.23
N GLY A 59 0.61 13.44 -10.93
CA GLY A 59 0.30 13.96 -9.59
C GLY A 59 1.35 13.70 -8.50
N LYS A 60 2.60 13.33 -8.84
CA LYS A 60 3.67 13.12 -7.84
C LYS A 60 3.79 14.30 -6.86
N ASP A 61 3.75 15.53 -7.36
CA ASP A 61 3.89 16.74 -6.52
C ASP A 61 2.65 17.03 -5.66
N SER A 62 1.56 16.30 -5.89
CA SER A 62 0.34 16.34 -5.08
C SER A 62 0.31 15.27 -3.98
N VAL A 63 1.42 14.54 -3.79
CA VAL A 63 1.58 13.54 -2.73
C VAL A 63 2.20 14.21 -1.50
N GLY A 64 1.50 14.14 -0.38
CA GLY A 64 2.04 14.45 0.95
C GLY A 64 2.58 13.20 1.63
N GLU A 65 3.53 13.38 2.53
CA GLU A 65 4.07 12.30 3.36
C GLU A 65 4.04 12.65 4.85
N TYR A 66 3.73 11.64 5.65
CA TYR A 66 3.92 11.63 7.10
C TYR A 66 4.92 10.54 7.45
N VAL A 67 5.99 10.89 8.16
CA VAL A 67 7.02 9.94 8.61
C VAL A 67 7.19 10.11 10.11
N MET A 68 7.20 9.00 10.84
CA MET A 68 7.48 9.03 12.27
C MET A 68 8.95 9.39 12.51
N GLU A 69 9.21 10.05 13.63
CA GLU A 69 10.57 10.42 14.02
C GLU A 69 11.46 9.17 14.23
N ALA A 70 12.74 9.33 13.94
CA ALA A 70 13.75 8.29 14.16
C ALA A 70 13.76 7.86 15.65
N PRO A 71 13.99 6.57 15.94
CA PRO A 71 14.43 5.50 15.04
C PRO A 71 13.28 4.76 14.31
N ASN A 72 12.04 5.26 14.37
CA ASN A 72 10.91 4.61 13.73
C ASN A 72 10.94 4.84 12.20
N THR A 73 10.64 3.80 11.42
CA THR A 73 10.64 3.83 9.95
C THR A 73 9.23 3.83 9.36
N PHE A 74 8.20 3.82 10.21
CA PHE A 74 6.80 3.88 9.80
C PHE A 74 6.49 5.25 9.18
N GLY A 75 5.74 5.21 8.08
CA GLY A 75 5.23 6.41 7.44
C GLY A 75 4.08 6.08 6.50
N ASN A 76 3.44 7.14 6.00
CA ASN A 76 2.35 7.08 5.04
C ASN A 76 2.54 8.16 3.99
N ALA A 77 2.18 7.85 2.75
CA ALA A 77 2.02 8.84 1.70
C ALA A 77 0.54 8.91 1.31
N PHE A 78 0.07 10.08 0.93
CA PHE A 78 -1.34 10.34 0.63
C PHE A 78 -1.50 11.45 -0.40
N CYS A 79 -2.60 11.42 -1.15
CA CYS A 79 -2.99 12.53 -2.00
C CYS A 79 -3.42 13.72 -1.14
N ASN A 80 -2.82 14.90 -1.35
CA ASN A 80 -3.17 16.12 -0.62
C ASN A 80 -4.60 16.63 -0.91
N ASN A 81 -5.22 16.17 -2.00
CA ASN A 81 -6.58 16.58 -2.37
C ASN A 81 -7.66 15.67 -1.74
N CYS A 82 -7.53 14.35 -1.85
CA CYS A 82 -8.57 13.41 -1.40
C CYS A 82 -8.18 12.54 -0.20
N GLY A 83 -6.95 12.64 0.31
CA GLY A 83 -6.46 11.88 1.46
C GLY A 83 -6.21 10.39 1.21
N SER A 84 -6.55 9.85 0.02
CA SER A 84 -6.28 8.46 -0.33
C SER A 84 -4.80 8.15 -0.21
N ARG A 85 -4.47 6.97 0.30
CA ARG A 85 -3.09 6.51 0.36
C ARG A 85 -2.47 6.50 -1.03
N ALA A 86 -1.18 6.84 -1.08
CA ALA A 86 -0.38 6.85 -2.28
C ALA A 86 0.89 6.00 -2.07
N PRO A 87 1.60 5.66 -3.16
CA PRO A 87 2.89 5.00 -3.07
C PRO A 87 3.93 5.83 -2.31
N ARG A 88 4.81 5.14 -1.58
CA ARG A 88 5.94 5.77 -0.87
C ARG A 88 7.21 4.95 -1.02
N PHE A 89 8.35 5.63 -0.99
CA PHE A 89 9.64 4.95 -0.89
C PHE A 89 9.90 4.50 0.55
N SER A 90 10.45 3.29 0.71
CA SER A 90 10.86 2.73 1.99
C SER A 90 12.38 2.63 2.05
N PRO A 91 13.10 3.62 2.62
CA PRO A 91 14.55 3.66 2.63
C PRO A 91 15.19 2.42 3.25
N ALA A 92 14.57 1.86 4.30
CA ALA A 92 15.05 0.68 5.00
C ALA A 92 15.18 -0.59 4.12
N ARG A 93 14.46 -0.65 3.00
CA ARG A 93 14.44 -1.82 2.10
C ARG A 93 14.83 -1.48 0.64
N GLY A 94 14.89 -0.20 0.28
CA GLY A 94 15.10 0.22 -1.11
C GLY A 94 13.91 -0.08 -2.03
N TRP A 95 12.70 -0.21 -1.48
CA TRP A 95 11.50 -0.61 -2.21
C TRP A 95 10.46 0.51 -2.24
N MET A 96 9.63 0.50 -3.29
CA MET A 96 8.41 1.28 -3.37
C MET A 96 7.26 0.46 -2.82
N MET A 97 6.56 1.01 -1.83
CA MET A 97 5.32 0.46 -1.28
C MET A 97 4.15 1.15 -1.97
N ALA A 98 3.18 0.40 -2.47
CA ALA A 98 1.94 0.93 -3.02
C ALA A 98 0.70 0.30 -2.35
N PRO A 99 -0.35 1.09 -2.09
CA PRO A 99 -1.60 0.55 -1.57
C PRO A 99 -2.33 -0.25 -2.66
N LEU A 100 -2.54 -1.55 -2.45
CA LEU A 100 -3.17 -2.43 -3.43
C LEU A 100 -4.67 -2.11 -3.61
N GLY A 101 -5.33 -1.57 -2.58
CA GLY A 101 -6.71 -1.12 -2.69
C GLY A 101 -6.94 -0.01 -3.73
N SER A 102 -5.88 0.68 -4.15
CA SER A 102 -5.93 1.71 -5.20
C SER A 102 -5.60 1.18 -6.59
N THR A 103 -5.19 -0.09 -6.72
CA THR A 103 -4.98 -0.74 -8.02
C THR A 103 -6.17 -1.60 -8.44
N MET A 104 -7.00 -2.05 -7.48
CA MET A 104 -8.19 -2.90 -7.69
C MET A 104 -7.93 -4.22 -8.44
N GLU A 105 -6.68 -4.53 -8.71
CA GLU A 105 -6.23 -5.70 -9.47
C GLU A 105 -5.41 -6.65 -8.58
N THR A 106 -5.61 -7.95 -8.78
CA THR A 106 -4.86 -8.99 -8.08
C THR A 106 -3.43 -9.10 -8.61
N PRO A 107 -2.40 -9.06 -7.74
CA PRO A 107 -1.02 -9.33 -8.12
C PRO A 107 -0.80 -10.83 -8.37
N GLU A 108 0.25 -11.19 -9.11
CA GLU A 108 0.59 -12.60 -9.40
C GLU A 108 1.42 -13.27 -8.29
N ILE A 109 1.27 -12.79 -7.04
CA ILE A 109 1.90 -13.35 -5.85
C ILE A 109 0.87 -13.46 -4.72
N GLU A 110 1.02 -14.46 -3.86
CA GLU A 110 0.21 -14.61 -2.65
C GLU A 110 0.67 -13.67 -1.53
N PRO A 111 -0.21 -13.32 -0.57
CA PRO A 111 0.19 -12.58 0.62
C PRO A 111 1.33 -13.28 1.35
N THR A 112 2.47 -12.60 1.47
CA THR A 112 3.67 -13.08 2.16
C THR A 112 3.62 -12.79 3.67
N LEU A 113 2.74 -11.87 4.09
CA LEU A 113 2.52 -11.54 5.50
C LEU A 113 1.04 -11.26 5.76
N VAL A 114 0.49 -12.00 6.73
CA VAL A 114 -0.81 -11.76 7.34
C VAL A 114 -0.61 -11.72 8.85
N CYS A 115 -0.79 -10.56 9.47
CA CYS A 115 -0.63 -10.40 10.93
C CYS A 115 -1.92 -10.81 11.66
N ALA A 116 -2.19 -12.12 11.74
CA ALA A 116 -3.46 -12.66 12.26
C ALA A 116 -3.71 -12.36 13.76
N GLU A 117 -2.65 -12.14 14.54
CA GLU A 117 -2.76 -11.92 15.99
C GLU A 117 -3.27 -10.51 16.33
N ASP A 118 -3.13 -9.56 15.41
CA ASP A 118 -3.51 -8.14 15.61
C ASP A 118 -4.99 -7.87 15.25
N HIS A 119 -5.79 -8.90 15.00
CA HIS A 119 -7.20 -8.78 14.63
C HIS A 119 -8.00 -8.06 15.73
N THR A 120 -8.69 -7.00 15.35
CA THR A 120 -9.70 -6.36 16.19
C THR A 120 -10.94 -7.22 16.33
N ASP A 121 -11.62 -7.17 17.47
CA ASP A 121 -12.81 -8.03 17.72
C ASP A 121 -13.93 -7.80 16.71
N TRP A 122 -14.15 -6.54 16.30
CA TRP A 122 -15.14 -6.21 15.27
C TRP A 122 -14.80 -6.79 13.88
N PHE A 123 -13.53 -7.09 13.60
CA PHE A 123 -13.13 -7.73 12.35
C PHE A 123 -13.30 -9.25 12.42
N LYS A 124 -13.00 -9.86 13.57
CA LYS A 124 -13.23 -11.30 13.80
C LYS A 124 -14.69 -11.69 13.67
N ARG A 125 -15.59 -10.78 14.04
CA ARG A 125 -17.04 -10.96 13.99
C ARG A 125 -17.68 -10.49 12.68
N LEU A 126 -16.87 -10.10 11.69
CA LEU A 126 -17.41 -9.58 10.42
C LEU A 126 -18.33 -10.59 9.73
N GLU A 127 -17.99 -11.89 9.78
CA GLU A 127 -18.82 -12.97 9.23
C GLU A 127 -20.18 -13.13 9.92
N GLU A 128 -20.33 -12.66 11.17
CA GLU A 128 -21.63 -12.66 11.87
C GLU A 128 -22.54 -11.50 11.44
N ILE A 129 -21.98 -10.47 10.80
CA ILE A 129 -22.65 -9.23 10.44
C ILE A 129 -23.03 -9.20 8.95
N LEU A 130 -22.30 -9.96 8.12
CA LEU A 130 -22.56 -10.15 6.69
C LEU A 130 -23.63 -11.22 6.45
#